data_AF-A0A2S5VKC9-F1
#
_entry.id   AF-A0A2S5VKC9-F1
#
_cell.length_a   1.000
_cell.length_b   1.000
_cell.length_c   1.000
_cell.angle_alpha   90.00
_cell.angle_beta   90.00
_cell.angle_gamma   90.00
#
_symmetry.space_group_name_H-M   'P 1'
#
loop_
_entity.id
_entity.type
_entity.pdbx_description
1 polymer ?
#
loop_
_entity_poly.entity_id
_entity_poly.type
_entity_poly.pdbx_seq_one_letter_code
_entity_poly.pdbx_strand_id
1 'polypeptide(L)'
;MLHDLADLPLISTATVTVAALAPLVLLVLLALVAMRARRLRGARPADPRRALAEAALAAGLGALAGLALAFVLGDVLDLFGVVLSTGTRGWTALGGTGLGLAVLALARGRRSVTGVGGTRPPSRSLRALHTALGVLLVPLVVLAAAVGINADIQQYPNVAAAFGLTRVLPLDLGALPSPDGAAPAAAGPIEEAWSASGSLPVHGRLGSTAIPATQSGFAARDALVYLPPAALVDDAPALPVVIAMSGQPGSPIDLVDSGRLDRIMDAYAAVHHGLAPIVVVPDQLGAPDQNPMCVDSPLGDSATYLTVDVPEWIRTHLRVLPDRSAWSIMGFSQGGTCAAQLGSAHPELFGSLVDISGEAAPTIGDDTVAVAFGGSEAQYAAAAPAAIMATRTPYADMAGFFCVGEDDEQYRPQVEQVEAAAGAAGMTTRISTSPGTAHDWGTVQWCAQDALPGLGQRLGIAR
;
A
#
# COMPACT_ATOMS: atom_id res chain seq x y z
N MET A 1 27.89 4.08 1.34
CA MET A 1 27.37 5.38 0.90
C MET A 1 26.20 5.27 -0.06
N LEU A 2 26.29 4.55 -1.21
CA LEU A 2 25.11 4.35 -2.08
C LEU A 2 24.07 3.38 -1.46
N HIS A 3 24.54 2.34 -0.76
CA HIS A 3 23.64 1.40 -0.06
C HIS A 3 22.84 2.11 1.04
N ASP A 4 23.51 2.94 1.84
CA ASP A 4 22.88 3.72 2.93
C ASP A 4 21.84 4.74 2.44
N LEU A 5 21.93 5.18 1.17
CA LEU A 5 20.94 6.08 0.58
C LEU A 5 19.68 5.34 0.12
N ALA A 6 19.81 4.07 -0.29
CA ALA A 6 18.68 3.26 -0.74
C ALA A 6 17.71 2.96 0.42
N ASP A 7 18.26 2.71 1.61
CA ASP A 7 17.47 2.39 2.80
C ASP A 7 16.98 3.63 3.57
N LEU A 8 17.26 4.84 3.08
CA LEU A 8 16.84 6.07 3.75
C LEU A 8 15.31 6.10 3.83
N PRO A 9 14.72 6.18 5.05
CA PRO A 9 13.28 6.11 5.20
C PRO A 9 12.63 7.39 4.68
N LEU A 10 11.62 7.27 3.82
CA LEU A 10 10.88 8.41 3.27
C LEU A 10 9.64 8.78 4.10
N ILE A 11 9.17 7.85 4.93
CA ILE A 11 7.97 8.01 5.76
C ILE A 11 8.29 8.36 7.22
N SER A 12 9.57 8.48 7.59
CA SER A 12 9.94 8.81 8.97
C SER A 12 9.59 10.27 9.31
N THR A 13 9.19 10.51 10.56
CA THR A 13 8.91 11.87 11.06
C THR A 13 10.11 12.81 10.86
N ALA A 14 11.33 12.30 11.04
CA ALA A 14 12.56 13.05 10.80
C ALA A 14 12.70 13.46 9.32
N THR A 15 12.49 12.53 8.38
CA THR A 15 12.60 12.80 6.94
C THR A 15 11.54 13.81 6.49
N VAL A 16 10.28 13.61 6.89
CA VAL A 16 9.17 14.53 6.59
C VAL A 16 9.47 15.93 7.14
N THR A 17 9.95 16.02 8.38
CA THR A 17 10.30 17.29 9.02
C THR A 17 11.43 17.99 8.27
N VAL A 18 12.50 17.27 7.92
CA VAL A 18 13.64 17.84 7.18
C VAL A 18 13.21 18.33 5.80
N ALA A 19 12.41 17.52 5.08
CA ALA A 19 11.88 17.89 3.76
C ALA A 19 11.01 19.15 3.85
N ALA A 20 10.15 19.26 4.87
CA ALA A 20 9.29 20.43 5.09
C ALA A 20 10.05 21.69 5.53
N LEU A 21 11.15 21.55 6.29
CA LEU A 21 11.97 22.70 6.74
C LEU A 21 12.85 23.28 5.63
N ALA A 22 13.32 22.46 4.68
CA ALA A 22 14.17 22.90 3.58
C ALA A 22 13.62 24.11 2.78
N PRO A 23 12.36 24.11 2.29
CA PRO A 23 11.81 25.27 1.59
C PRO A 23 11.66 26.50 2.50
N LEU A 24 11.37 26.31 3.80
CA LEU A 24 11.26 27.42 4.77
C LEU A 24 12.61 28.13 4.96
N VAL A 25 13.69 27.37 5.11
CA VAL A 25 15.06 27.92 5.19
C VAL A 25 15.38 28.73 3.94
N LEU A 26 15.01 28.22 2.76
CA LEU A 26 15.28 28.90 1.49
C LEU A 26 14.45 30.19 1.32
N LEU A 27 13.20 30.20 1.80
CA LEU A 27 12.37 31.41 1.89
C LEU A 27 13.00 32.47 2.81
N VAL A 28 13.55 32.07 3.95
CA VAL A 28 14.29 32.98 4.85
C VAL A 28 15.53 33.53 4.16
N LEU A 29 16.33 32.70 3.49
CA LEU A 29 17.50 33.14 2.73
C LEU A 29 17.14 34.13 1.62
N LEU A 30 16.05 33.88 0.88
CA LEU A 30 15.51 34.81 -0.11
C LEU A 30 15.16 36.17 0.51
N ALA A 31 14.51 36.16 1.68
CA ALA A 31 14.17 37.38 2.40
C ALA A 31 15.42 38.14 2.86
N LEU A 32 16.43 37.43 3.38
CA LEU A 32 17.71 38.00 3.81
C LEU A 32 18.49 38.63 2.63
N VAL A 33 18.59 37.93 1.50
CA VAL A 33 19.24 38.42 0.27
C VAL A 33 18.54 39.68 -0.23
N ALA A 34 17.20 39.67 -0.26
CA ALA A 34 16.42 40.84 -0.64
C ALA A 34 16.63 42.02 0.34
N MET A 35 16.67 41.77 1.65
CA MET A 35 16.96 42.79 2.67
C MET A 35 18.34 43.41 2.51
N ARG A 36 19.38 42.59 2.34
CA ARG A 36 20.75 43.05 2.13
C ARG A 36 20.85 43.91 0.88
N ALA A 37 20.22 43.47 -0.21
CA ALA A 37 20.26 44.16 -1.48
C ALA A 37 19.52 45.51 -1.45
N ARG A 38 18.52 45.68 -0.57
CA ARG A 38 17.88 46.97 -0.28
C ARG A 38 18.79 47.90 0.53
N ARG A 39 19.41 47.39 1.61
CA ARG A 39 20.35 48.16 2.45
C ARG A 39 21.50 48.75 1.63
N LEU A 40 22.11 47.95 0.74
CA LEU A 40 23.21 48.39 -0.13
C LEU A 40 22.84 49.52 -1.11
N ARG A 41 21.54 49.76 -1.32
CA ARG A 41 21.04 50.76 -2.29
C ARG A 41 20.39 51.98 -1.66
N GLY A 42 20.35 52.06 -0.33
CA GLY A 42 19.60 53.10 0.36
C GLY A 42 18.10 53.07 0.05
N ALA A 43 17.60 51.96 -0.51
CA ALA A 43 16.20 51.83 -0.86
C ALA A 43 15.38 51.63 0.40
N ARG A 44 14.25 52.34 0.50
CA ARG A 44 13.32 52.11 1.60
C ARG A 44 12.66 50.74 1.40
N PRO A 45 12.45 49.96 2.48
CA PRO A 45 11.64 48.76 2.38
C PRO A 45 10.28 49.13 1.77
N ALA A 46 9.77 48.25 0.90
CA ALA A 46 8.38 48.35 0.50
C ALA A 46 7.49 48.35 1.74
N ASP A 47 6.32 48.97 1.66
CA ASP A 47 5.35 48.96 2.77
C ASP A 47 5.19 47.52 3.28
N PRO A 48 5.56 47.24 4.54
CA PRO A 48 5.51 45.89 5.09
C PRO A 48 4.10 45.29 5.01
N ARG A 49 3.06 46.13 5.11
CA ARG A 49 1.66 45.69 5.00
C ARG A 49 1.35 45.22 3.59
N ARG A 50 1.78 45.98 2.58
CA ARG A 50 1.64 45.58 1.18
C ARG A 50 2.44 44.32 0.85
N ALA A 51 3.69 44.24 1.33
CA ALA A 51 4.55 43.09 1.06
C ALA A 51 4.00 41.80 1.68
N LEU A 52 3.42 41.91 2.88
CA LEU A 52 2.71 40.84 3.57
C LEU A 52 1.41 40.47 2.85
N ALA A 53 0.60 41.45 2.43
CA ALA A 53 -0.63 41.21 1.70
C ALA A 53 -0.38 40.47 0.36
N GLU A 54 0.65 40.86 -0.39
CA GLU A 54 1.05 40.16 -1.62
C GLU A 54 1.52 38.73 -1.34
N ALA A 55 2.26 38.49 -0.25
CA ALA A 55 2.70 37.15 0.14
C ALA A 55 1.53 36.28 0.61
N ALA A 56 0.63 36.83 1.42
CA ALA A 56 -0.58 36.15 1.86
C ALA A 56 -1.50 35.81 0.68
N LEU A 57 -1.66 36.74 -0.27
CA LEU A 57 -2.41 36.48 -1.50
C LEU A 57 -1.77 35.37 -2.33
N ALA A 58 -0.45 35.41 -2.55
CA ALA A 58 0.25 34.38 -3.30
C ALA A 58 0.18 33.00 -2.61
N ALA A 59 0.33 32.96 -1.30
CA ALA A 59 0.19 31.74 -0.50
C ALA A 59 -1.23 31.17 -0.57
N GLY A 60 -2.25 32.03 -0.44
CA GLY A 60 -3.66 31.65 -0.50
C GLY A 60 -4.10 31.17 -1.88
N LEU A 61 -3.73 31.90 -2.94
CA LEU A 61 -4.00 31.45 -4.33
C LEU A 61 -3.26 30.14 -4.65
N GLY A 62 -2.04 29.99 -4.14
CA GLY A 62 -1.29 28.73 -4.24
C GLY A 62 -1.99 27.57 -3.54
N ALA A 63 -2.45 27.76 -2.30
CA ALA A 63 -3.19 26.74 -1.56
C ALA A 63 -4.47 26.33 -2.29
N LEU A 64 -5.25 27.30 -2.77
CA LEU A 64 -6.47 27.06 -3.55
C LEU A 64 -6.18 26.29 -4.84
N ALA A 65 -5.09 26.62 -5.54
CA ALA A 65 -4.68 25.90 -6.73
C ALA A 65 -4.27 24.45 -6.40
N GLY A 66 -3.58 24.22 -5.28
CA GLY A 66 -3.24 22.87 -4.80
C GLY A 66 -4.49 22.05 -4.45
N LEU A 67 -5.43 22.64 -3.71
CA LEU A 67 -6.71 21.99 -3.39
C LEU A 67 -7.54 21.71 -4.64
N ALA A 68 -7.61 22.66 -5.57
CA ALA A 68 -8.29 22.47 -6.85
C ALA A 68 -7.64 21.34 -7.68
N LEU A 69 -6.31 21.23 -7.65
CA LEU A 69 -5.60 20.13 -8.30
C LEU A 69 -5.97 18.79 -7.66
N ALA A 70 -5.91 18.68 -6.33
CA ALA A 70 -6.32 17.47 -5.63
C ALA A 70 -7.78 17.09 -5.94
N PHE A 71 -8.66 18.09 -5.99
CA PHE A 71 -10.07 17.90 -6.34
C PHE A 71 -10.27 17.41 -7.78
N VAL A 72 -9.59 18.02 -8.75
CA VAL A 72 -9.72 17.61 -10.15
C VAL A 72 -9.15 16.21 -10.36
N LEU A 73 -7.97 15.91 -9.81
CA LEU A 73 -7.32 14.61 -10.02
C LEU A 73 -8.02 13.48 -9.26
N GLY A 74 -8.47 13.74 -8.03
CA GLY A 74 -9.12 12.75 -7.17
C GLY A 74 -10.63 12.67 -7.38
N ASP A 75 -11.36 13.75 -7.22
CA ASP A 75 -12.83 13.71 -7.19
C ASP A 75 -13.50 13.80 -8.57
N VAL A 76 -12.86 14.48 -9.55
CA VAL A 76 -13.45 14.68 -10.90
C VAL A 76 -12.99 13.62 -11.88
N LEU A 77 -11.68 13.33 -11.91
CA LEU A 77 -11.08 12.38 -12.83
C LEU A 77 -10.95 10.97 -12.25
N ASP A 78 -11.16 10.81 -10.94
CA ASP A 78 -11.02 9.55 -10.21
C ASP A 78 -9.76 8.75 -10.58
N LEU A 79 -8.62 9.45 -10.73
CA LEU A 79 -7.39 8.84 -11.25
C LEU A 79 -6.81 7.78 -10.32
N PHE A 80 -7.21 7.78 -9.05
CA PHE A 80 -6.66 6.92 -8.02
C PHE A 80 -7.67 5.85 -7.57
N GLY A 81 -8.93 5.90 -8.01
CA GLY A 81 -9.99 5.02 -7.54
C GLY A 81 -10.32 5.18 -6.05
N VAL A 82 -9.81 6.23 -5.39
CA VAL A 82 -9.94 6.45 -3.94
C VAL A 82 -10.19 7.92 -3.63
N VAL A 83 -10.98 8.17 -2.58
CA VAL A 83 -11.11 9.50 -1.98
C VAL A 83 -9.80 9.90 -1.30
N LEU A 84 -9.16 10.96 -1.79
CA LEU A 84 -7.93 11.48 -1.18
C LEU A 84 -8.19 11.96 0.25
N SER A 85 -7.37 11.47 1.18
CA SER A 85 -7.44 11.82 2.60
C SER A 85 -7.28 13.33 2.84
N THR A 86 -7.72 13.78 4.02
CA THR A 86 -7.48 15.16 4.47
C THR A 86 -5.98 15.48 4.54
N GLY A 87 -5.14 14.51 4.93
CA GLY A 87 -3.69 14.66 4.99
C GLY A 87 -3.07 14.91 3.62
N THR A 88 -3.41 14.08 2.63
CA THR A 88 -2.96 14.23 1.24
C THR A 88 -3.44 15.55 0.61
N ARG A 89 -4.71 15.93 0.82
CA ARG A 89 -5.22 17.24 0.38
C ARG A 89 -4.48 18.40 1.06
N GLY A 90 -4.18 18.26 2.34
CA GLY A 90 -3.39 19.22 3.14
C GLY A 90 -1.98 19.42 2.60
N TRP A 91 -1.25 18.35 2.32
CA TRP A 91 0.10 18.43 1.73
C TRP A 91 0.09 19.02 0.31
N THR A 92 -0.93 18.71 -0.48
CA THR A 92 -1.11 19.32 -1.81
C THR A 92 -1.35 20.83 -1.70
N ALA A 93 -2.16 21.27 -0.73
CA ALA A 93 -2.39 22.69 -0.43
C ALA A 93 -1.10 23.40 0.02
N LEU A 94 -0.31 22.76 0.91
CA LEU A 94 0.99 23.28 1.38
C LEU A 94 2.01 23.40 0.24
N GLY A 95 2.07 22.40 -0.63
CA GLY A 95 2.86 22.45 -1.87
C GLY A 95 2.44 23.63 -2.76
N GLY A 96 1.14 23.79 -2.96
CA GLY A 96 0.56 24.94 -3.66
C GLY A 96 0.95 26.29 -3.05
N THR A 97 0.86 26.43 -1.73
CA THR A 97 1.34 27.63 -0.99
C THR A 97 2.82 27.91 -1.27
N GLY A 98 3.68 26.90 -1.16
CA GLY A 98 5.11 27.05 -1.42
C GLY A 98 5.40 27.49 -2.86
N LEU A 99 4.67 26.94 -3.84
CA LEU A 99 4.81 27.31 -5.26
C LEU A 99 4.32 28.74 -5.51
N GLY A 100 3.21 29.16 -4.91
CA GLY A 100 2.73 30.54 -4.98
C GLY A 100 3.77 31.53 -4.45
N LEU A 101 4.39 31.22 -3.31
CA LEU A 101 5.48 32.01 -2.75
C LEU A 101 6.74 32.01 -3.63
N ALA A 102 7.08 30.88 -4.26
CA ALA A 102 8.20 30.79 -5.20
C ALA A 102 7.97 31.65 -6.45
N VAL A 103 6.77 31.61 -7.02
CA VAL A 103 6.37 32.46 -8.16
C VAL A 103 6.46 33.93 -7.78
N LEU A 104 5.95 34.32 -6.60
CA LEU A 104 6.07 35.68 -6.10
C LEU A 104 7.55 36.08 -5.95
N ALA A 105 8.40 35.21 -5.38
CA ALA A 105 9.83 35.45 -5.20
C ALA A 105 10.56 35.66 -6.53
N LEU A 106 10.22 34.88 -7.57
CA LEU A 106 10.79 34.99 -8.92
C LEU A 106 10.31 36.26 -9.63
N ALA A 107 9.02 36.59 -9.54
CA ALA A 107 8.46 37.85 -10.07
C ALA A 107 9.12 39.07 -9.39
N ARG A 108 9.36 38.98 -8.08
CA ARG A 108 10.09 39.94 -7.27
C ARG A 108 11.57 40.00 -7.59
N GLY A 109 12.22 38.90 -7.98
CA GLY A 109 13.63 38.91 -8.41
C GLY A 109 13.88 39.83 -9.61
N ARG A 110 12.87 39.97 -10.49
CA ARG A 110 12.90 40.85 -11.66
C ARG A 110 12.65 42.34 -11.33
N ARG A 111 11.84 42.66 -10.31
CA ARG A 111 11.36 44.04 -10.03
C ARG A 111 11.69 44.63 -8.65
N SER A 112 11.86 43.81 -7.61
CA SER A 112 11.71 44.21 -6.20
C SER A 112 13.00 44.30 -5.37
N VAL A 113 14.10 43.74 -5.89
CA VAL A 113 15.39 43.85 -5.20
C VAL A 113 15.78 45.35 -5.06
N THR A 114 15.19 46.24 -5.86
CA THR A 114 15.38 47.70 -5.88
C THR A 114 14.66 48.49 -4.77
N GLY A 115 13.61 47.98 -4.12
CA GLY A 115 12.81 48.75 -3.15
C GLY A 115 12.21 50.05 -3.72
N VAL A 116 11.59 50.89 -2.87
CA VAL A 116 11.06 52.21 -3.29
C VAL A 116 12.16 53.27 -3.14
N GLY A 117 12.36 54.10 -4.18
CA GLY A 117 13.33 55.19 -4.17
C GLY A 117 14.79 54.78 -4.37
N GLY A 118 15.07 53.52 -4.75
CA GLY A 118 16.42 53.09 -5.08
C GLY A 118 16.93 53.71 -6.38
N THR A 119 18.11 54.31 -6.36
CA THR A 119 18.69 55.06 -7.49
C THR A 119 19.58 54.23 -8.42
N ARG A 120 19.83 52.95 -8.09
CA ARG A 120 20.70 52.04 -8.86
C ARG A 120 20.10 50.63 -9.01
N PRO A 121 20.30 49.96 -10.16
CA PRO A 121 19.95 48.54 -10.30
C PRO A 121 20.80 47.68 -9.35
N PRO A 122 20.33 46.48 -8.95
CA PRO A 122 21.12 45.56 -8.12
C PRO A 122 22.46 45.22 -8.79
N SER A 123 23.42 44.69 -8.03
CA SER A 123 24.53 43.97 -8.68
C SER A 123 23.96 42.76 -9.45
N ARG A 124 24.63 42.39 -10.56
CA ARG A 124 24.27 41.18 -11.31
C ARG A 124 24.32 39.93 -10.42
N SER A 125 25.30 39.85 -9.52
CA SER A 125 25.47 38.76 -8.57
C SER A 125 24.29 38.58 -7.60
N LEU A 126 23.75 39.67 -7.03
CA LEU A 126 22.62 39.59 -6.10
C LEU A 126 21.31 39.21 -6.81
N ARG A 127 21.10 39.68 -8.06
CA ARG A 127 19.97 39.19 -8.88
C ARG A 127 20.13 37.71 -9.19
N ALA A 128 21.31 37.30 -9.63
CA ALA A 128 21.58 35.91 -9.97
C ALA A 128 21.36 35.01 -8.75
N LEU A 129 21.85 35.40 -7.56
CA LEU A 129 21.63 34.66 -6.33
C LEU A 129 20.15 34.59 -5.95
N HIS A 130 19.42 35.70 -5.96
CA HIS A 130 17.98 35.70 -5.65
C HIS A 130 17.19 34.82 -6.62
N THR A 131 17.48 34.90 -7.92
CA THR A 131 16.86 34.03 -8.93
C THR A 131 17.24 32.57 -8.70
N ALA A 132 18.50 32.27 -8.44
CA ALA A 132 18.96 30.90 -8.20
C ALA A 132 18.26 30.28 -6.97
N LEU A 133 18.17 31.01 -5.86
CA LEU A 133 17.44 30.57 -4.68
C LEU A 133 15.94 30.42 -4.96
N GLY A 134 15.33 31.32 -5.75
CA GLY A 134 13.92 31.21 -6.14
C GLY A 134 13.63 30.01 -7.05
N VAL A 135 14.56 29.69 -7.95
CA VAL A 135 14.48 28.50 -8.82
C VAL A 135 14.66 27.23 -7.99
N LEU A 136 15.61 27.21 -7.05
CA LEU A 136 15.86 26.07 -6.16
C LEU A 136 14.69 25.81 -5.19
N LEU A 137 13.90 26.83 -4.87
CA LEU A 137 12.74 26.69 -3.99
C LEU A 137 11.65 25.81 -4.62
N VAL A 138 11.46 25.89 -5.94
CA VAL A 138 10.43 25.10 -6.64
C VAL A 138 10.61 23.59 -6.43
N PRO A 139 11.76 22.97 -6.78
CA PRO A 139 11.94 21.53 -6.57
C PRO A 139 11.92 21.14 -5.09
N LEU A 140 12.36 21.99 -4.17
CA LEU A 140 12.28 21.70 -2.73
C LEU A 140 10.84 21.69 -2.21
N VAL A 141 9.98 22.60 -2.68
CA VAL A 141 8.56 22.62 -2.33
C VAL A 141 7.86 21.38 -2.89
N VAL A 142 8.13 21.04 -4.16
CA VAL A 142 7.57 19.84 -4.80
C VAL A 142 8.01 18.60 -4.05
N LEU A 143 9.29 18.48 -3.71
CA LEU A 143 9.81 17.36 -2.92
C LEU A 143 9.17 17.28 -1.53
N ALA A 144 9.02 18.42 -0.83
CA ALA A 144 8.39 18.46 0.48
C ALA A 144 6.92 18.00 0.43
N ALA A 145 6.17 18.46 -0.58
CA ALA A 145 4.79 18.02 -0.78
C ALA A 145 4.71 16.53 -1.13
N ALA A 146 5.58 16.04 -2.02
CA ALA A 146 5.62 14.63 -2.41
C ALA A 146 6.00 13.72 -1.23
N VAL A 147 7.00 14.08 -0.42
CA VAL A 147 7.36 13.34 0.80
C VAL A 147 6.21 13.36 1.81
N GLY A 148 5.54 14.50 1.97
CA GLY A 148 4.38 14.63 2.85
C GLY A 148 3.20 13.74 2.44
N ILE A 149 2.84 13.76 1.15
CA ILE A 149 1.80 12.88 0.57
C ILE A 149 2.21 11.42 0.72
N ASN A 150 3.47 11.07 0.43
CA ASN A 150 3.96 9.71 0.60
C ASN A 150 3.96 9.25 2.06
N ALA A 151 4.18 10.14 3.03
CA ALA A 151 4.10 9.79 4.44
C ALA A 151 2.66 9.51 4.91
N ASP A 152 1.67 10.10 4.24
CA ASP A 152 0.25 9.86 4.46
C ASP A 152 -0.19 8.51 3.86
N ILE A 153 0.11 8.29 2.57
CA ILE A 153 -0.28 7.06 1.84
C ILE A 153 0.61 5.86 2.20
N GLN A 154 1.86 6.13 2.62
CA GLN A 154 2.91 5.14 2.92
C GLN A 154 3.30 4.24 1.73
N GLN A 155 3.13 4.73 0.50
CA GLN A 155 3.40 3.97 -0.73
C GLN A 155 4.88 3.59 -0.90
N TYR A 156 5.80 4.50 -0.55
CA TYR A 156 7.24 4.28 -0.70
C TYR A 156 7.92 4.41 0.65
N PRO A 157 8.23 3.31 1.36
CA PRO A 157 8.82 3.36 2.69
C PRO A 157 10.23 3.96 2.70
N ASN A 158 10.98 3.79 1.61
CA ASN A 158 12.37 4.20 1.47
C ASN A 158 12.70 4.60 0.01
N VAL A 159 13.93 5.08 -0.20
CA VAL A 159 14.40 5.52 -1.52
C VAL A 159 14.46 4.36 -2.52
N ALA A 160 14.86 3.16 -2.10
CA ALA A 160 14.91 2.00 -2.99
C ALA A 160 13.54 1.69 -3.60
N ALA A 161 12.49 1.63 -2.77
CA ALA A 161 11.12 1.43 -3.20
C ALA A 161 10.65 2.55 -4.14
N ALA A 162 10.94 3.82 -3.81
CA ALA A 162 10.56 4.97 -4.64
C ALA A 162 11.15 4.95 -6.06
N PHE A 163 12.27 4.25 -6.26
CA PHE A 163 12.92 4.10 -7.56
C PHE A 163 12.79 2.70 -8.16
N GLY A 164 11.97 1.81 -7.56
CA GLY A 164 11.80 0.43 -8.04
C GLY A 164 13.09 -0.41 -7.97
N LEU A 165 13.94 -0.13 -6.98
CA LEU A 165 15.24 -0.78 -6.80
C LEU A 165 15.19 -1.92 -5.78
N THR A 166 14.05 -2.15 -5.12
CA THR A 166 13.85 -3.30 -4.24
C THR A 166 13.99 -4.59 -5.03
N ARG A 167 14.81 -5.51 -4.53
CA ARG A 167 14.99 -6.84 -5.11
C ARG A 167 14.89 -7.89 -4.02
N VAL A 168 14.01 -8.86 -4.25
CA VAL A 168 13.96 -10.10 -3.47
C VAL A 168 14.76 -11.15 -4.24
N LEU A 169 15.61 -11.89 -3.54
CA LEU A 169 16.39 -12.95 -4.17
C LEU A 169 15.49 -14.14 -4.49
N PRO A 170 15.78 -14.90 -5.57
CA PRO A 170 15.05 -16.14 -5.87
C PRO A 170 15.09 -17.11 -4.70
N LEU A 171 13.94 -17.75 -4.43
CA LEU A 171 13.81 -18.78 -3.43
C LEU A 171 14.43 -20.09 -3.93
N ASP A 172 15.39 -20.63 -3.17
CA ASP A 172 15.95 -21.95 -3.45
C ASP A 172 15.03 -23.04 -2.88
N LEU A 173 14.13 -23.55 -3.73
CA LEU A 173 13.19 -24.62 -3.39
C LEU A 173 13.90 -25.95 -3.07
N GLY A 174 15.10 -26.17 -3.63
CA GLY A 174 15.86 -27.41 -3.39
C GLY A 174 16.48 -27.48 -1.98
N ALA A 175 16.58 -26.35 -1.30
CA ALA A 175 17.04 -26.25 0.07
C ALA A 175 15.91 -26.34 1.11
N LEU A 176 14.65 -26.44 0.68
CA LEU A 176 13.50 -26.54 1.58
C LEU A 176 13.23 -28.00 1.99
N PRO A 177 12.65 -28.23 3.18
CA PRO A 177 12.18 -29.55 3.57
C PRO A 177 11.21 -30.12 2.54
N SER A 178 11.32 -31.43 2.25
CA SER A 178 10.44 -32.10 1.30
C SER A 178 8.95 -31.88 1.65
N PRO A 179 8.07 -31.57 0.67
CA PRO A 179 6.64 -31.48 0.91
C PRO A 179 6.05 -32.83 1.38
N ASP A 180 6.68 -33.94 0.99
CA ASP A 180 6.34 -35.28 1.47
C ASP A 180 6.72 -35.46 2.95
N GLY A 181 5.83 -36.09 3.72
CA GLY A 181 6.05 -36.39 5.14
C GLY A 181 5.37 -35.44 6.12
N ALA A 182 4.44 -34.59 5.68
CA ALA A 182 3.50 -33.91 6.57
C ALA A 182 2.79 -34.94 7.46
N ALA A 183 3.13 -34.97 8.74
CA ALA A 183 2.40 -35.77 9.71
C ALA A 183 0.90 -35.36 9.66
N PRO A 184 -0.05 -36.29 9.83
CA PRO A 184 -1.46 -35.93 9.90
C PRO A 184 -1.65 -34.82 10.94
N ALA A 185 -2.52 -33.85 10.62
CA ALA A 185 -2.82 -32.72 11.49
C ALA A 185 -3.03 -33.25 12.93
N ALA A 186 -2.23 -32.75 13.86
CA ALA A 186 -2.43 -33.06 15.27
C ALA A 186 -3.87 -32.67 15.66
N ALA A 187 -4.46 -33.38 16.62
CA ALA A 187 -5.82 -33.10 17.10
C ALA A 187 -5.93 -31.77 17.91
N GLY A 188 -4.99 -30.85 17.73
CA GLY A 188 -4.84 -29.59 18.44
C GLY A 188 -3.78 -28.68 17.79
N PRO A 189 -3.50 -27.51 18.38
CA PRO A 189 -2.62 -26.50 17.80
C PRO A 189 -1.19 -27.01 17.54
N ILE A 190 -0.55 -26.50 16.48
CA ILE A 190 0.82 -26.86 16.11
C ILE A 190 1.80 -26.52 17.24
N GLU A 191 1.61 -25.39 17.93
CA GLU A 191 2.48 -24.97 19.04
C GLU A 191 2.50 -25.94 20.24
N GLU A 192 1.49 -26.80 20.37
CA GLU A 192 1.44 -27.84 21.41
C GLU A 192 2.08 -29.16 20.95
N ALA A 193 2.05 -29.43 19.65
CA ALA A 193 2.48 -30.71 19.06
C ALA A 193 3.91 -30.68 18.53
N TRP A 194 4.45 -29.50 18.26
CA TRP A 194 5.77 -29.31 17.68
C TRP A 194 6.64 -28.35 18.49
N SER A 195 7.92 -28.71 18.58
CA SER A 195 8.98 -27.85 19.10
C SER A 195 10.25 -28.14 18.32
N ALA A 196 10.98 -27.09 17.93
CA ALA A 196 12.24 -27.26 17.21
C ALA A 196 13.24 -28.10 18.02
N SER A 197 13.84 -29.10 17.38
CA SER A 197 14.92 -29.91 17.99
C SER A 197 16.25 -29.14 18.12
N GLY A 198 16.41 -28.04 17.39
CA GLY A 198 17.60 -27.19 17.37
C GLY A 198 17.29 -25.70 17.45
N SER A 199 18.30 -24.87 17.19
CA SER A 199 18.14 -23.42 17.16
C SER A 199 17.35 -22.98 15.93
N LEU A 200 16.33 -22.16 16.15
CA LEU A 200 15.59 -21.51 15.07
C LEU A 200 16.32 -20.26 14.56
N PRO A 201 16.21 -19.95 13.26
CA PRO A 201 16.51 -18.62 12.76
C PRO A 201 15.72 -17.55 13.53
N VAL A 202 16.30 -16.37 13.71
CA VAL A 202 15.61 -15.24 14.37
C VAL A 202 14.49 -14.68 13.50
N HIS A 203 14.67 -14.75 12.19
CA HIS A 203 13.75 -14.23 11.17
C HIS A 203 13.40 -15.33 10.18
N GLY A 204 12.22 -15.21 9.59
CA GLY A 204 11.81 -15.96 8.42
C GLY A 204 12.66 -15.63 7.20
N ARG A 205 12.29 -16.22 6.07
CA ARG A 205 12.94 -16.02 4.78
C ARG A 205 11.93 -15.61 3.74
N LEU A 206 12.17 -14.46 3.13
CA LEU A 206 11.46 -14.02 1.94
C LEU A 206 12.25 -14.41 0.69
N GLY A 207 11.57 -14.96 -0.32
CA GLY A 207 12.17 -15.26 -1.63
C GLY A 207 11.18 -15.08 -2.76
N SER A 208 11.68 -14.78 -3.96
CA SER A 208 10.85 -14.69 -5.17
C SER A 208 10.81 -16.02 -5.93
N THR A 209 9.72 -16.31 -6.61
CA THR A 209 9.58 -17.52 -7.43
C THR A 209 8.59 -17.30 -8.57
N ALA A 210 8.84 -17.92 -9.71
CA ALA A 210 7.83 -18.04 -10.75
C ALA A 210 6.85 -19.16 -10.38
N ILE A 211 5.54 -18.89 -10.47
CA ILE A 211 4.49 -19.89 -10.38
C ILE A 211 3.97 -20.12 -11.81
N PRO A 212 4.17 -21.30 -12.40
CA PRO A 212 3.73 -21.56 -13.77
C PRO A 212 2.20 -21.53 -13.87
N ALA A 213 1.67 -20.66 -14.72
CA ALA A 213 0.26 -20.56 -15.08
C ALA A 213 -0.15 -21.68 -16.07
N THR A 214 -0.04 -22.93 -15.64
CA THR A 214 -0.17 -24.11 -16.51
C THR A 214 -1.59 -24.30 -17.02
N GLN A 215 -2.59 -24.03 -16.18
CA GLN A 215 -4.02 -24.14 -16.53
C GLN A 215 -4.60 -22.82 -17.01
N SER A 216 -4.28 -21.71 -16.33
CA SER A 216 -4.83 -20.39 -16.68
C SER A 216 -4.19 -19.74 -17.90
N GLY A 217 -2.91 -20.04 -18.19
CA GLY A 217 -2.14 -19.26 -19.16
C GLY A 217 -1.98 -17.77 -18.77
N PHE A 218 -2.33 -17.39 -17.54
CA PHE A 218 -2.27 -16.03 -17.04
C PHE A 218 -0.82 -15.53 -16.97
N ALA A 219 -0.58 -14.32 -17.48
CA ALA A 219 0.75 -13.73 -17.55
C ALA A 219 1.15 -13.07 -16.22
N ALA A 220 1.26 -13.86 -15.15
CA ALA A 220 1.70 -13.38 -13.84
C ALA A 220 3.19 -13.03 -13.82
N ARG A 221 3.54 -11.97 -13.08
CA ARG A 221 4.91 -11.70 -12.63
C ARG A 221 5.32 -12.67 -11.52
N ASP A 222 6.60 -12.69 -11.19
CA ASP A 222 7.13 -13.51 -10.09
C ASP A 222 6.37 -13.26 -8.79
N ALA A 223 5.96 -14.34 -8.14
CA ALA A 223 5.36 -14.34 -6.81
C ALA A 223 6.44 -14.17 -5.73
N LEU A 224 6.01 -13.79 -4.53
CA LEU A 224 6.85 -13.84 -3.34
C LEU A 224 6.36 -14.92 -2.38
N VAL A 225 7.30 -15.51 -1.64
CA VAL A 225 7.01 -16.50 -0.60
C VAL A 225 7.74 -16.10 0.66
N TYR A 226 7.01 -15.92 1.75
CA TYR A 226 7.55 -15.80 3.09
C TYR A 226 7.45 -17.14 3.81
N LEU A 227 8.58 -17.63 4.29
CA LEU A 227 8.72 -18.82 5.11
C LEU A 227 9.05 -18.41 6.55
N PRO A 228 8.22 -18.75 7.55
CA PRO A 228 8.52 -18.45 8.94
C PRO A 228 9.74 -19.26 9.44
N PRO A 229 10.37 -18.87 10.56
CA PRO A 229 11.51 -19.61 11.13
C PRO A 229 11.30 -21.12 11.24
N ALA A 230 10.09 -21.57 11.64
CA ALA A 230 9.76 -22.99 11.77
C ALA A 230 9.76 -23.76 10.43
N ALA A 231 9.61 -23.09 9.28
CA ALA A 231 9.71 -23.71 7.96
C ALA A 231 11.16 -23.91 7.47
N LEU A 232 12.15 -23.36 8.18
CA LEU A 232 13.54 -23.28 7.73
C LEU A 232 14.47 -24.31 8.40
N VAL A 233 13.90 -25.28 9.11
CA VAL A 233 14.63 -26.32 9.84
C VAL A 233 14.30 -27.71 9.31
N ASP A 234 15.19 -28.68 9.52
CA ASP A 234 15.06 -30.03 8.95
C ASP A 234 13.80 -30.76 9.47
N ASP A 235 13.44 -30.51 10.73
CA ASP A 235 12.25 -31.04 11.41
C ASP A 235 11.03 -30.10 11.33
N ALA A 236 10.98 -29.26 10.29
CA ALA A 236 9.86 -28.34 10.06
C ALA A 236 8.52 -29.09 10.05
N PRO A 237 7.51 -28.59 10.78
CA PRO A 237 6.17 -29.13 10.73
C PRO A 237 5.49 -28.72 9.40
N ALA A 238 4.37 -29.36 9.08
CA ALA A 238 3.47 -28.82 8.07
C ALA A 238 2.79 -27.56 8.62
N LEU A 239 2.85 -26.48 7.86
CA LEU A 239 2.33 -25.18 8.29
C LEU A 239 1.07 -24.79 7.50
N PRO A 240 0.22 -23.94 8.09
CA PRO A 240 -0.90 -23.35 7.36
C PRO A 240 -0.42 -22.36 6.29
N VAL A 241 -1.31 -22.04 5.36
CA VAL A 241 -1.04 -21.19 4.19
C VAL A 241 -1.94 -19.96 4.21
N VAL A 242 -1.37 -18.81 3.89
CA VAL A 242 -2.11 -17.61 3.50
C VAL A 242 -1.72 -17.24 2.07
N ILE A 243 -2.68 -17.22 1.15
CA ILE A 243 -2.51 -16.60 -0.16
C ILE A 243 -2.88 -15.13 -0.01
N ALA A 244 -1.90 -14.23 -0.15
CA ALA A 244 -2.10 -12.80 0.08
C ALA A 244 -1.96 -12.00 -1.23
N MET A 245 -2.86 -11.05 -1.49
CA MET A 245 -2.87 -10.24 -2.72
C MET A 245 -2.77 -8.75 -2.39
N SER A 246 -2.04 -8.02 -3.23
CA SER A 246 -1.91 -6.56 -3.11
C SER A 246 -3.17 -5.84 -3.61
N GLY A 247 -3.17 -4.50 -3.60
CA GLY A 247 -4.17 -3.68 -4.27
C GLY A 247 -3.83 -3.38 -5.73
N GLN A 248 -4.68 -2.58 -6.38
CA GLN A 248 -4.43 -2.00 -7.70
C GLN A 248 -4.41 -0.47 -7.59
N PRO A 249 -3.42 0.24 -8.17
CA PRO A 249 -2.25 -0.31 -8.86
C PRO A 249 -1.29 -1.03 -7.90
N GLY A 250 -0.62 -2.10 -8.38
CA GLY A 250 0.25 -2.86 -7.49
C GLY A 250 1.00 -4.05 -8.07
N SER A 251 1.70 -4.74 -7.17
CA SER A 251 2.56 -5.87 -7.43
C SER A 251 2.76 -6.71 -6.15
N PRO A 252 3.26 -7.94 -6.26
CA PRO A 252 3.56 -8.77 -5.09
C PRO A 252 4.49 -8.11 -4.07
N ILE A 253 5.46 -7.29 -4.51
CA ILE A 253 6.44 -6.66 -3.61
C ILE A 253 5.82 -5.61 -2.69
N ASP A 254 4.68 -5.02 -3.04
CA ASP A 254 4.11 -3.93 -2.26
C ASP A 254 3.59 -4.41 -0.89
N LEU A 255 3.09 -5.64 -0.78
CA LEU A 255 2.74 -6.24 0.51
C LEU A 255 3.95 -6.40 1.44
N VAL A 256 5.16 -6.48 0.91
CA VAL A 256 6.40 -6.56 1.70
C VAL A 256 6.94 -5.17 1.97
N ASP A 257 7.17 -4.36 0.94
CA ASP A 257 7.79 -3.04 1.08
C ASP A 257 6.91 -2.12 1.92
N SER A 258 5.66 -1.95 1.51
CA SER A 258 4.72 -0.99 2.11
C SER A 258 3.80 -1.66 3.12
N GLY A 259 3.38 -2.90 2.85
CA GLY A 259 2.56 -3.71 3.76
C GLY A 259 3.35 -4.34 4.91
N ARG A 260 4.68 -4.42 4.81
CA ARG A 260 5.58 -4.91 5.89
C ARG A 260 5.23 -6.32 6.37
N LEU A 261 4.65 -7.11 5.47
CA LEU A 261 4.12 -8.45 5.74
C LEU A 261 5.17 -9.37 6.37
N ASP A 262 6.40 -9.36 5.85
CA ASP A 262 7.53 -10.13 6.37
C ASP A 262 7.80 -9.84 7.86
N ARG A 263 7.83 -8.55 8.23
CA ARG A 263 8.09 -8.12 9.61
C ARG A 263 6.91 -8.37 10.53
N ILE A 264 5.69 -8.28 10.02
CA ILE A 264 4.48 -8.62 10.76
C ILE A 264 4.47 -10.12 11.08
N MET A 265 4.80 -10.97 10.10
CA MET A 265 4.87 -12.41 10.29
C MET A 265 6.05 -12.83 11.17
N ASP A 266 7.21 -12.15 11.09
CA ASP A 266 8.33 -12.36 12.00
C ASP A 266 7.95 -12.03 13.45
N ALA A 267 7.25 -10.91 13.66
CA ALA A 267 6.81 -10.50 15.00
C ALA A 267 5.81 -11.49 15.60
N TYR A 268 4.89 -12.02 14.78
CA TYR A 268 4.00 -13.09 15.17
C TYR A 268 4.79 -14.37 15.51
N ALA A 269 5.68 -14.80 14.62
CA ALA A 269 6.51 -15.99 14.84
C ALA A 269 7.35 -15.91 16.13
N ALA A 270 7.90 -14.73 16.44
CA ALA A 270 8.74 -14.53 17.62
C ALA A 270 8.02 -14.85 18.94
N VAL A 271 6.70 -14.68 19.01
CA VAL A 271 5.90 -14.99 20.20
C VAL A 271 5.18 -16.34 20.12
N HIS A 272 5.28 -17.04 18.98
CA HIS A 272 4.69 -18.36 18.72
C HIS A 272 5.77 -19.41 18.38
N HIS A 273 6.91 -19.37 19.06
CA HIS A 273 7.98 -20.39 18.92
C HIS A 273 8.50 -20.56 17.47
N GLY A 274 8.52 -19.48 16.69
CA GLY A 274 8.92 -19.48 15.29
C GLY A 274 7.82 -19.89 14.30
N LEU A 275 6.60 -20.16 14.79
CA LEU A 275 5.45 -20.55 13.98
C LEU A 275 4.69 -19.34 13.45
N ALA A 276 4.42 -19.36 12.16
CA ALA A 276 3.50 -18.46 11.46
C ALA A 276 2.93 -19.24 10.26
N PRO A 277 1.93 -18.72 9.53
CA PRO A 277 1.60 -19.30 8.24
C PRO A 277 2.75 -19.07 7.24
N ILE A 278 2.87 -19.99 6.27
CA ILE A 278 3.60 -19.70 5.04
C ILE A 278 2.72 -18.75 4.22
N VAL A 279 3.28 -17.60 3.84
CA VAL A 279 2.53 -16.59 3.07
C VAL A 279 3.02 -16.59 1.63
N VAL A 280 2.12 -16.81 0.69
CA VAL A 280 2.40 -16.81 -0.75
C VAL A 280 1.68 -15.62 -1.35
N VAL A 281 2.45 -14.76 -2.02
CA VAL A 281 1.99 -13.52 -2.63
C VAL A 281 2.07 -13.66 -4.14
N PRO A 282 1.07 -14.29 -4.79
CA PRO A 282 1.01 -14.36 -6.25
C PRO A 282 0.72 -12.98 -6.84
N ASP A 283 1.11 -12.77 -8.10
CA ASP A 283 0.67 -11.61 -8.86
C ASP A 283 -0.74 -11.85 -9.42
N GLN A 284 -1.74 -11.16 -8.87
CA GLN A 284 -3.12 -11.24 -9.36
C GLN A 284 -3.43 -10.29 -10.53
N LEU A 285 -2.57 -9.30 -10.78
CA LEU A 285 -2.83 -8.24 -11.76
C LEU A 285 -2.15 -8.48 -13.11
N GLY A 286 -1.01 -9.17 -13.14
CA GLY A 286 -0.17 -9.35 -14.33
C GLY A 286 0.67 -8.12 -14.70
N ALA A 287 0.18 -6.92 -14.41
CA ALA A 287 0.92 -5.65 -14.51
C ALA A 287 0.42 -4.61 -13.50
N PRO A 288 1.21 -3.58 -13.15
CA PRO A 288 0.83 -2.61 -12.12
C PRO A 288 -0.50 -1.90 -12.33
N ASP A 289 -0.84 -1.58 -13.57
CA ASP A 289 -2.01 -0.79 -13.98
C ASP A 289 -3.15 -1.63 -14.55
N GLN A 290 -3.03 -2.96 -14.52
CA GLN A 290 -4.10 -3.88 -14.94
C GLN A 290 -4.98 -4.27 -13.76
N ASN A 291 -6.23 -4.64 -14.06
CA ASN A 291 -7.17 -5.18 -13.10
C ASN A 291 -8.05 -6.24 -13.78
N PRO A 292 -7.63 -7.53 -13.77
CA PRO A 292 -8.45 -8.63 -14.29
C PRO A 292 -9.61 -8.99 -13.35
N MET A 293 -9.80 -8.25 -12.25
CA MET A 293 -10.95 -8.34 -11.34
C MET A 293 -11.13 -9.69 -10.66
N CYS A 294 -10.08 -10.54 -10.64
CA CYS A 294 -10.13 -11.88 -10.09
C CYS A 294 -11.30 -12.72 -10.64
N VAL A 295 -11.57 -12.50 -11.92
CA VAL A 295 -12.47 -13.28 -12.76
C VAL A 295 -11.71 -13.78 -13.97
N ASP A 296 -12.20 -14.85 -14.59
CA ASP A 296 -11.70 -15.29 -15.90
C ASP A 296 -12.45 -14.53 -17.00
N SER A 297 -11.71 -13.76 -17.77
CA SER A 297 -12.25 -12.81 -18.74
C SER A 297 -11.24 -12.48 -19.83
N PRO A 298 -11.60 -11.68 -20.86
CA PRO A 298 -10.63 -11.20 -21.83
C PRO A 298 -9.44 -10.41 -21.25
N LEU A 299 -9.54 -9.97 -19.98
CA LEU A 299 -8.45 -9.32 -19.25
C LEU A 299 -7.42 -10.31 -18.67
N GLY A 300 -7.72 -11.62 -18.71
CA GLY A 300 -6.86 -12.70 -18.25
C GLY A 300 -7.56 -13.64 -17.26
N ASP A 301 -7.14 -14.90 -17.25
CA ASP A 301 -7.74 -15.97 -16.43
C ASP A 301 -7.17 -15.97 -15.01
N SER A 302 -7.31 -14.82 -14.33
CA SER A 302 -6.75 -14.58 -13.00
C SER A 302 -7.41 -15.41 -11.90
N ALA A 303 -8.70 -15.74 -12.03
CA ALA A 303 -9.38 -16.58 -11.05
C ALA A 303 -8.85 -18.01 -11.11
N THR A 304 -8.70 -18.58 -12.31
CA THR A 304 -8.10 -19.91 -12.50
C THR A 304 -6.65 -19.93 -12.01
N TYR A 305 -5.85 -18.90 -12.26
CA TYR A 305 -4.47 -18.81 -11.77
C TYR A 305 -4.42 -18.91 -10.23
N LEU A 306 -5.25 -18.13 -9.55
CA LEU A 306 -5.25 -18.02 -8.08
C LEU A 306 -5.88 -19.22 -7.37
N THR A 307 -6.77 -19.97 -8.03
CA THR A 307 -7.53 -21.07 -7.42
C THR A 307 -7.09 -22.45 -7.88
N VAL A 308 -6.30 -22.54 -8.95
CA VAL A 308 -5.78 -23.80 -9.49
C VAL A 308 -4.26 -23.82 -9.50
N ASP A 309 -3.64 -22.95 -10.31
CA ASP A 309 -2.18 -22.99 -10.54
C ASP A 309 -1.40 -22.68 -9.24
N VAL A 310 -1.79 -21.64 -8.51
CA VAL A 310 -1.14 -21.25 -7.26
C VAL A 310 -1.30 -22.34 -6.17
N PRO A 311 -2.50 -22.84 -5.82
CA PRO A 311 -2.64 -23.90 -4.83
C PRO A 311 -1.92 -25.20 -5.20
N GLU A 312 -1.92 -25.59 -6.48
CA GLU A 312 -1.17 -26.76 -6.97
C GLU A 312 0.33 -26.58 -6.75
N TRP A 313 0.86 -25.41 -7.13
CA TRP A 313 2.27 -25.10 -6.92
C TRP A 313 2.65 -25.14 -5.44
N ILE A 314 1.83 -24.56 -4.56
CA ILE A 314 2.05 -24.54 -3.11
C ILE A 314 2.16 -25.96 -2.56
N ARG A 315 1.18 -26.83 -2.86
CA ARG A 315 1.15 -28.22 -2.39
C ARG A 315 2.33 -29.05 -2.92
N THR A 316 2.82 -28.72 -4.11
CA THR A 316 3.90 -29.45 -4.77
C THR A 316 5.29 -29.07 -4.25
N HIS A 317 5.47 -27.85 -3.74
CA HIS A 317 6.80 -27.32 -3.41
C HIS A 317 7.00 -27.00 -1.93
N LEU A 318 5.92 -26.87 -1.15
CA LEU A 318 5.98 -26.40 0.23
C LEU A 318 5.38 -27.45 1.17
N ARG A 319 5.98 -27.61 2.35
CA ARG A 319 5.46 -28.49 3.41
C ARG A 319 4.29 -27.81 4.14
N VAL A 320 3.10 -27.99 3.60
CA VAL A 320 1.87 -27.33 4.05
C VAL A 320 0.83 -28.32 4.57
N LEU A 321 -0.05 -27.87 5.47
CA LEU A 321 -1.20 -28.65 5.88
C LEU A 321 -2.19 -28.81 4.70
N PRO A 322 -2.77 -29.99 4.46
CA PRO A 322 -3.61 -30.22 3.28
C PRO A 322 -5.07 -29.77 3.46
N ASP A 323 -5.53 -29.59 4.70
CA ASP A 323 -6.93 -29.30 5.00
C ASP A 323 -7.26 -27.83 4.78
N ARG A 324 -8.43 -27.54 4.21
CA ARG A 324 -8.92 -26.18 3.95
C ARG A 324 -8.93 -25.28 5.19
N SER A 325 -9.15 -25.83 6.38
CA SER A 325 -9.17 -25.07 7.64
C SER A 325 -7.81 -24.41 7.94
N ALA A 326 -6.73 -24.97 7.40
CA ALA A 326 -5.38 -24.43 7.49
C ALA A 326 -5.00 -23.53 6.31
N TRP A 327 -5.95 -23.15 5.46
CA TRP A 327 -5.74 -22.28 4.30
C TRP A 327 -6.63 -21.04 4.40
N SER A 328 -6.02 -19.88 4.18
CA SER A 328 -6.69 -18.59 4.13
C SER A 328 -6.33 -17.86 2.84
N ILE A 329 -7.22 -16.98 2.42
CA ILE A 329 -6.98 -16.00 1.37
C ILE A 329 -7.14 -14.60 1.95
N MET A 330 -6.19 -13.72 1.68
CA MET A 330 -6.13 -12.35 2.21
C MET A 330 -5.89 -11.37 1.07
N GLY A 331 -6.42 -10.16 1.16
CA GLY A 331 -5.92 -9.09 0.31
C GLY A 331 -6.36 -7.69 0.72
N PHE A 332 -5.81 -6.71 0.02
CA PHE A 332 -6.10 -5.29 0.21
C PHE A 332 -6.70 -4.67 -1.06
N SER A 333 -7.70 -3.79 -0.91
CA SER A 333 -8.34 -3.07 -2.03
C SER A 333 -8.90 -4.06 -3.07
N GLN A 334 -8.53 -3.95 -4.34
CA GLN A 334 -8.80 -4.96 -5.37
C GLN A 334 -8.48 -6.40 -4.90
N GLY A 335 -7.39 -6.62 -4.19
CA GLY A 335 -7.04 -7.92 -3.62
C GLY A 335 -7.93 -8.35 -2.46
N GLY A 336 -8.50 -7.41 -1.70
CA GLY A 336 -9.51 -7.68 -0.67
C GLY A 336 -10.80 -8.19 -1.29
N THR A 337 -11.22 -7.56 -2.39
CA THR A 337 -12.33 -8.03 -3.24
C THR A 337 -12.05 -9.43 -3.78
N CYS A 338 -10.84 -9.69 -4.29
CA CYS A 338 -10.42 -11.03 -4.71
C CYS A 338 -10.52 -12.06 -3.58
N ALA A 339 -10.06 -11.71 -2.37
CA ALA A 339 -10.13 -12.60 -1.21
C ALA A 339 -11.58 -12.91 -0.84
N ALA A 340 -12.47 -11.91 -0.85
CA ALA A 340 -13.89 -12.09 -0.61
C ALA A 340 -14.58 -12.92 -1.70
N GLN A 341 -14.28 -12.67 -2.99
CA GLN A 341 -14.84 -13.40 -4.13
C GLN A 341 -14.37 -14.85 -4.16
N LEU A 342 -13.06 -15.07 -4.23
CA LEU A 342 -12.45 -16.39 -4.43
C LEU A 342 -12.54 -17.24 -3.16
N GLY A 343 -12.35 -16.65 -1.99
CA GLY A 343 -12.52 -17.34 -0.70
C GLY A 343 -13.94 -17.88 -0.56
N SER A 344 -14.94 -17.08 -0.92
CA SER A 344 -16.35 -17.50 -0.88
C SER A 344 -16.72 -18.46 -2.01
N ALA A 345 -16.10 -18.32 -3.19
CA ALA A 345 -16.33 -19.21 -4.33
C ALA A 345 -15.65 -20.57 -4.17
N HIS A 346 -14.63 -20.68 -3.32
CA HIS A 346 -13.86 -21.91 -3.12
C HIS A 346 -13.73 -22.31 -1.65
N PRO A 347 -14.86 -22.57 -0.95
CA PRO A 347 -14.83 -23.04 0.44
C PRO A 347 -14.19 -24.43 0.57
N GLU A 348 -14.00 -25.17 -0.51
CA GLU A 348 -13.21 -26.40 -0.55
C GLU A 348 -11.69 -26.16 -0.48
N LEU A 349 -11.23 -24.95 -0.80
CA LEU A 349 -9.83 -24.54 -0.71
C LEU A 349 -9.55 -23.76 0.57
N PHE A 350 -10.46 -22.87 0.98
CA PHE A 350 -10.23 -21.91 2.05
C PHE A 350 -11.19 -22.11 3.22
N GLY A 351 -10.65 -22.19 4.42
CA GLY A 351 -11.39 -22.23 5.68
C GLY A 351 -11.55 -20.85 6.30
N SER A 352 -10.90 -19.83 5.74
CA SER A 352 -11.05 -18.44 6.15
C SER A 352 -10.70 -17.46 5.03
N LEU A 353 -11.18 -16.23 5.14
CA LEU A 353 -10.79 -15.11 4.28
C LEU A 353 -10.49 -13.86 5.12
N VAL A 354 -9.64 -12.99 4.58
CA VAL A 354 -9.34 -11.66 5.12
C VAL A 354 -9.48 -10.60 4.04
N ASP A 355 -10.44 -9.70 4.22
CA ASP A 355 -10.73 -8.59 3.31
C ASP A 355 -10.35 -7.26 3.98
N ILE A 356 -9.32 -6.60 3.43
CA ILE A 356 -8.88 -5.28 3.87
C ILE A 356 -9.30 -4.25 2.82
N SER A 357 -10.26 -3.39 3.16
CA SER A 357 -10.76 -2.33 2.27
C SER A 357 -11.19 -2.81 0.87
N GLY A 358 -11.80 -3.98 0.74
CA GLY A 358 -12.35 -4.47 -0.53
C GLY A 358 -13.62 -3.75 -0.99
N GLU A 359 -13.93 -3.90 -2.28
CA GLU A 359 -15.14 -3.43 -2.93
C GLU A 359 -16.33 -4.38 -2.73
N ALA A 360 -17.54 -3.83 -2.82
CA ALA A 360 -18.77 -4.64 -2.80
C ALA A 360 -18.98 -5.46 -4.09
N ALA A 361 -18.28 -5.10 -5.18
CA ALA A 361 -18.26 -5.81 -6.46
C ALA A 361 -16.96 -5.46 -7.21
N PRO A 362 -16.41 -6.38 -8.02
CA PRO A 362 -15.20 -6.12 -8.81
C PRO A 362 -15.45 -5.03 -9.86
N THR A 363 -14.55 -4.05 -10.04
CA THR A 363 -14.77 -2.96 -11.00
C THR A 363 -13.48 -2.43 -11.61
N ILE A 364 -13.59 -1.93 -12.85
CA ILE A 364 -12.62 -1.06 -13.53
C ILE A 364 -13.25 0.29 -13.93
N GLY A 365 -14.37 0.65 -13.29
CA GLY A 365 -15.18 1.82 -13.63
C GLY A 365 -16.29 1.51 -14.62
N ASP A 366 -16.69 2.52 -15.40
CA ASP A 366 -17.89 2.47 -16.26
C ASP A 366 -17.87 1.34 -17.31
N ASP A 367 -16.68 0.91 -17.76
CA ASP A 367 -16.52 -0.09 -18.81
C ASP A 367 -16.54 -1.55 -18.30
N THR A 368 -16.69 -1.76 -16.98
CA THR A 368 -16.58 -3.08 -16.32
C THR A 368 -17.38 -4.18 -17.02
N VAL A 369 -18.69 -3.95 -17.22
CA VAL A 369 -19.59 -4.96 -17.78
C VAL A 369 -19.26 -5.25 -19.25
N ALA A 370 -18.93 -4.22 -20.03
CA ALA A 370 -18.63 -4.36 -21.43
C ALA A 370 -17.31 -5.11 -21.67
N VAL A 371 -16.27 -4.77 -20.90
CA VAL A 371 -14.90 -5.27 -21.10
C VAL A 371 -14.71 -6.65 -20.50
N ALA A 372 -15.14 -6.89 -19.26
CA ALA A 372 -14.85 -8.14 -18.56
C ALA A 372 -15.99 -9.17 -18.63
N PHE A 373 -17.23 -8.71 -18.77
CA PHE A 373 -18.42 -9.57 -18.74
C PHE A 373 -19.14 -9.65 -20.10
N GLY A 374 -18.52 -9.16 -21.17
CA GLY A 374 -19.07 -9.20 -22.53
C GLY A 374 -20.45 -8.54 -22.68
N GLY A 375 -20.75 -7.54 -21.84
CA GLY A 375 -22.05 -6.88 -21.78
C GLY A 375 -23.09 -7.56 -20.88
N SER A 376 -22.73 -8.62 -20.15
CA SER A 376 -23.66 -9.37 -19.30
C SER A 376 -23.73 -8.83 -17.88
N GLU A 377 -24.73 -7.99 -17.61
CA GLU A 377 -25.06 -7.50 -16.27
C GLU A 377 -25.31 -8.64 -15.27
N ALA A 378 -25.87 -9.76 -15.74
CA ALA A 378 -26.13 -10.92 -14.89
C ALA A 378 -24.84 -11.62 -14.44
N GLN A 379 -23.85 -11.76 -15.32
CA GLN A 379 -22.55 -12.32 -14.96
C GLN A 379 -21.78 -11.37 -14.04
N TYR A 380 -21.84 -10.07 -14.31
CA TYR A 380 -21.25 -9.06 -13.43
C TYR A 380 -21.86 -9.10 -12.02
N ALA A 381 -23.19 -9.08 -11.91
CA ALA A 381 -23.88 -9.17 -10.63
C ALA A 381 -23.56 -10.48 -9.88
N ALA A 382 -23.39 -11.59 -10.61
CA ALA A 382 -23.01 -12.88 -10.03
C ALA A 382 -21.56 -12.92 -9.51
N ALA A 383 -20.69 -12.02 -9.98
CA ALA A 383 -19.30 -11.93 -9.54
C ALA A 383 -19.12 -11.18 -8.21
N ALA A 384 -20.14 -10.46 -7.72
CA ALA A 384 -20.07 -9.77 -6.44
C ALA A 384 -19.93 -10.76 -5.26
N PRO A 385 -19.06 -10.50 -4.26
CA PRO A 385 -18.90 -11.36 -3.08
C PRO A 385 -20.22 -11.78 -2.42
N ALA A 386 -21.14 -10.83 -2.21
CA ALA A 386 -22.43 -11.10 -1.59
C ALA A 386 -23.31 -12.05 -2.43
N ALA A 387 -23.25 -11.95 -3.76
CA ALA A 387 -23.99 -12.85 -4.66
C ALA A 387 -23.39 -14.26 -4.62
N ILE A 388 -22.05 -14.38 -4.66
CA ILE A 388 -21.34 -15.65 -4.51
C ILE A 388 -21.76 -16.33 -3.19
N MET A 389 -21.69 -15.60 -2.08
CA MET A 389 -22.05 -16.10 -0.76
C MET A 389 -23.51 -16.60 -0.68
N ALA A 390 -24.44 -15.85 -1.27
CA ALA A 390 -25.85 -16.22 -1.29
C ALA A 390 -26.13 -17.54 -2.06
N THR A 391 -25.29 -17.91 -3.03
CA THR A 391 -25.47 -19.16 -3.82
C THR A 391 -24.89 -20.41 -3.16
N ARG A 392 -23.99 -20.26 -2.17
CA ARG A 392 -23.27 -21.37 -1.53
C ARG A 392 -23.54 -21.52 -0.03
N THR A 393 -24.48 -20.74 0.50
CA THR A 393 -24.94 -20.83 1.89
C THR A 393 -25.56 -22.21 2.23
N PRO A 394 -25.36 -22.74 3.46
CA PRO A 394 -24.57 -22.16 4.54
C PRO A 394 -23.07 -22.49 4.44
N TYR A 395 -22.22 -21.52 4.79
CA TYR A 395 -20.79 -21.73 4.99
C TYR A 395 -20.54 -22.34 6.37
N ALA A 396 -20.62 -23.68 6.44
CA ALA A 396 -20.31 -24.40 7.67
C ALA A 396 -18.81 -24.33 7.98
N ASP A 397 -18.46 -23.83 9.17
CA ASP A 397 -17.08 -23.76 9.64
C ASP A 397 -16.17 -22.99 8.66
N MET A 398 -16.47 -21.70 8.48
CA MET A 398 -15.65 -20.73 7.76
C MET A 398 -15.64 -19.40 8.52
N ALA A 399 -14.50 -18.71 8.52
CA ALA A 399 -14.35 -17.41 9.19
C ALA A 399 -14.01 -16.30 8.20
N GLY A 400 -14.61 -15.12 8.38
CA GLY A 400 -14.32 -13.91 7.61
C GLY A 400 -13.79 -12.79 8.50
N PHE A 401 -12.58 -12.32 8.22
CA PHE A 401 -12.00 -11.16 8.89
C PHE A 401 -12.06 -9.96 7.94
N PHE A 402 -12.76 -8.92 8.33
CA PHE A 402 -12.98 -7.72 7.53
C PHE A 402 -12.32 -6.54 8.22
N CYS A 403 -11.64 -5.67 7.48
CA CYS A 403 -10.96 -4.53 8.06
C CYS A 403 -10.91 -3.34 7.11
N VAL A 404 -10.99 -2.12 7.64
CA VAL A 404 -11.01 -0.89 6.84
C VAL A 404 -10.48 0.30 7.65
N GLY A 405 -10.02 1.36 6.99
CA GLY A 405 -9.57 2.59 7.65
C GLY A 405 -10.72 3.39 8.29
N GLU A 406 -10.45 4.03 9.43
CA GLU A 406 -11.37 4.95 10.12
C GLU A 406 -11.66 6.24 9.34
N ASP A 407 -10.84 6.59 8.35
CA ASP A 407 -11.05 7.72 7.46
C ASP A 407 -11.31 7.30 6.00
N ASP A 408 -11.48 5.99 5.75
CA ASP A 408 -11.81 5.45 4.43
C ASP A 408 -13.34 5.51 4.18
N GLU A 409 -13.81 6.69 3.79
CA GLU A 409 -15.24 6.97 3.56
C GLU A 409 -15.83 6.23 2.36
N GLN A 410 -15.00 5.84 1.39
CA GLN A 410 -15.44 5.18 0.16
C GLN A 410 -15.61 3.67 0.36
N TYR A 411 -14.63 2.99 0.98
CA TYR A 411 -14.62 1.54 1.07
C TYR A 411 -15.25 1.00 2.35
N ARG A 412 -15.31 1.77 3.46
CA ARG A 412 -15.98 1.31 4.69
C ARG A 412 -17.38 0.77 4.46
N PRO A 413 -18.33 1.52 3.85
CA PRO A 413 -19.69 1.01 3.69
C PRO A 413 -19.73 -0.26 2.83
N GLN A 414 -18.77 -0.45 1.93
CA GLN A 414 -18.65 -1.64 1.09
C GLN A 414 -18.16 -2.85 1.88
N VAL A 415 -17.11 -2.70 2.68
CA VAL A 415 -16.60 -3.76 3.57
C VAL A 415 -17.67 -4.17 4.59
N GLU A 416 -18.39 -3.20 5.19
CA GLU A 416 -19.53 -3.47 6.08
C GLU A 416 -20.63 -4.26 5.38
N GLN A 417 -20.92 -3.95 4.11
CA GLN A 417 -21.89 -4.70 3.31
C GLN A 417 -21.44 -6.14 3.04
N VAL A 418 -20.16 -6.35 2.67
CA VAL A 418 -19.62 -7.69 2.40
C VAL A 418 -19.57 -8.53 3.68
N GLU A 419 -19.18 -7.93 4.82
CA GLU A 419 -19.19 -8.60 6.11
C GLU A 419 -20.60 -9.06 6.52
N ALA A 420 -21.59 -8.17 6.36
CA ALA A 420 -22.97 -8.51 6.65
C ALA A 420 -23.49 -9.65 5.77
N ALA A 421 -23.10 -9.69 4.50
CA ALA A 421 -23.42 -10.79 3.59
C ALA A 421 -22.75 -12.11 4.02
N ALA A 422 -21.49 -12.06 4.45
CA ALA A 422 -20.77 -13.23 4.97
C ALA A 422 -21.43 -13.81 6.21
N GLY A 423 -21.82 -12.95 7.16
CA GLY A 423 -22.56 -13.36 8.37
C GLY A 423 -23.93 -13.95 8.03
N ALA A 424 -24.67 -13.35 7.09
CA ALA A 424 -25.95 -13.87 6.61
C ALA A 424 -25.81 -15.23 5.90
N ALA A 425 -24.67 -15.50 5.27
CA ALA A 425 -24.36 -16.78 4.64
C ALA A 425 -23.81 -17.84 5.63
N GLY A 426 -23.65 -17.49 6.91
CA GLY A 426 -23.29 -18.43 7.99
C GLY A 426 -21.81 -18.46 8.38
N MET A 427 -20.99 -17.55 7.85
CA MET A 427 -19.59 -17.42 8.30
C MET A 427 -19.52 -16.83 9.73
N THR A 428 -18.48 -17.19 10.47
CA THR A 428 -18.10 -16.46 11.69
C THR A 428 -17.34 -15.20 11.27
N THR A 429 -17.91 -14.02 11.50
CA THR A 429 -17.33 -12.76 11.02
C THR A 429 -16.75 -11.91 12.14
N ARG A 430 -15.72 -11.13 11.81
CA ARG A 430 -15.19 -10.05 12.63
C ARG A 430 -14.85 -8.89 11.72
N ILE A 431 -15.43 -7.71 11.98
CA ILE A 431 -15.01 -6.45 11.36
C ILE A 431 -14.12 -5.65 12.34
N SER A 432 -13.12 -4.95 11.82
CA SER A 432 -12.25 -4.07 12.60
C SER A 432 -11.94 -2.80 11.82
N THR A 433 -11.59 -1.73 12.53
CA THR A 433 -11.36 -0.41 11.93
C THR A 433 -10.00 0.13 12.37
N SER A 434 -9.13 0.41 11.40
CA SER A 434 -7.80 0.96 11.63
C SER A 434 -7.88 2.45 11.99
N PRO A 435 -7.50 2.86 13.22
CA PRO A 435 -7.71 4.22 13.69
C PRO A 435 -6.86 5.27 12.95
N GLY A 436 -7.49 6.39 12.56
CA GLY A 436 -6.83 7.53 11.91
C GLY A 436 -6.11 7.23 10.59
N THR A 437 -6.50 6.16 9.90
CA THR A 437 -5.98 5.79 8.57
C THR A 437 -7.12 5.71 7.56
N ALA A 438 -6.80 5.91 6.28
CA ALA A 438 -7.73 5.87 5.16
C ALA A 438 -7.43 4.65 4.27
N HIS A 439 -7.57 4.79 2.95
CA HIS A 439 -7.22 3.74 1.98
C HIS A 439 -5.70 3.73 1.71
N ASP A 440 -4.92 3.36 2.73
CA ASP A 440 -3.45 3.47 2.73
C ASP A 440 -2.76 2.24 3.33
N TRP A 441 -1.43 2.18 3.19
CA TRP A 441 -0.64 1.05 3.70
C TRP A 441 -0.55 0.99 5.22
N GLY A 442 -0.88 2.07 5.93
CA GLY A 442 -1.06 2.07 7.38
C GLY A 442 -2.25 1.20 7.78
N THR A 443 -3.38 1.32 7.08
CA THR A 443 -4.54 0.43 7.24
C THR A 443 -4.15 -1.03 7.01
N VAL A 444 -3.42 -1.34 5.94
CA VAL A 444 -2.98 -2.73 5.64
C VAL A 444 -2.13 -3.30 6.76
N GLN A 445 -1.12 -2.56 7.22
CA GLN A 445 -0.24 -2.99 8.30
C GLN A 445 -1.02 -3.26 9.59
N TRP A 446 -1.93 -2.35 9.96
CA TRP A 446 -2.75 -2.48 11.17
C TRP A 446 -3.72 -3.66 11.08
N CYS A 447 -4.44 -3.77 9.96
CA CYS A 447 -5.43 -4.81 9.74
C CYS A 447 -4.81 -6.21 9.70
N ALA A 448 -3.64 -6.38 9.08
CA ALA A 448 -2.90 -7.64 9.10
C ALA A 448 -2.49 -8.05 10.53
N GLN A 449 -2.02 -7.09 11.34
CA GLN A 449 -1.67 -7.33 12.75
C GLN A 449 -2.92 -7.66 13.61
N ASP A 450 -4.04 -6.98 13.37
CA ASP A 450 -5.28 -7.20 14.12
C ASP A 450 -5.94 -8.56 13.80
N ALA A 451 -5.91 -8.97 12.53
CA ALA A 451 -6.48 -10.24 12.11
C ALA A 451 -5.66 -11.45 12.59
N LEU A 452 -4.34 -11.31 12.70
CA LEU A 452 -3.40 -12.42 12.90
C LEU A 452 -3.66 -13.29 14.15
N PRO A 453 -3.99 -12.77 15.33
CA PRO A 453 -4.30 -13.60 16.49
C PRO A 453 -5.49 -14.55 16.21
N GLY A 454 -6.62 -14.01 15.74
CA GLY A 454 -7.80 -14.82 15.43
C GLY A 454 -7.61 -15.74 14.23
N LEU A 455 -6.88 -15.27 13.21
CA LEU A 455 -6.53 -16.07 12.05
C LEU A 455 -5.59 -17.23 12.44
N GLY A 456 -4.59 -16.98 13.28
CA GLY A 456 -3.67 -18.01 13.75
C GLY A 456 -4.35 -19.12 14.54
N GLN A 457 -5.36 -18.77 15.34
CA GLN A 457 -6.25 -19.74 15.99
C GLN A 457 -7.03 -20.57 14.97
N ARG A 458 -7.62 -19.90 13.99
CA ARG A 458 -8.37 -20.56 12.91
C ARG A 458 -7.51 -21.52 12.09
N LEU A 459 -6.27 -21.13 11.83
CA LEU A 459 -5.27 -21.89 11.09
C LEU A 459 -4.60 -22.99 11.93
N GLY A 460 -4.95 -23.12 13.22
CA GLY A 460 -4.44 -24.15 14.10
C GLY A 460 -2.99 -23.93 14.55
N ILE A 461 -2.47 -22.71 14.48
CA ILE A 461 -1.12 -22.40 14.98
C ILE A 461 -1.11 -22.40 16.51
N ALA A 462 -2.06 -21.68 17.09
CA ALA A 462 -2.16 -21.38 18.51
C ALA A 462 -3.60 -21.46 19.03
N ARG A 463 -3.78 -21.43 20.36
CA ARG A 463 -5.13 -21.42 20.99
C ARG A 463 -5.87 -20.09 20.93
#